data_AF-E0TE17-F1
#
_entry.id   AF-E0TE17-F1
#
_cell.length_a   1.000
_cell.length_b   1.000
_cell.length_c   1.000
_cell.angle_alpha   90.00
_cell.angle_beta   90.00
_cell.angle_gamma   90.00
#
_symmetry.space_group_name_H-M   'P 1'
#
loop_
_entity.id
_entity.type
_entity.pdbx_description
1 polymer ?
#
loop_
_entity_poly.entity_id
_entity_poly.type
_entity_poly.pdbx_seq_one_letter_code
_entity_poly.pdbx_strand_id
1 'polypeptide(L)'
;MALAAFYTKQGWTVTGTARQPEQATALKELAGAVHQLDVRDREAISRLATQIEAPIDILISNAGVSGPARERQVFGALDYEGWMDTLLVNTIGSVAVCEAFTPHVAASNLKKMAVITSRMGSIDDTSCDVIAYRTSKTALNMAMVAASKPLKERGIAVGVLHPGWVDTRMGGGNAPLSTEKSAQGLAEQIDGLAPTEKAPFLAYDGRVLPW
;
A
#
# COMPACT_ATOMS: atom_id res chain seq x y z
N MET A 1 3.09 -10.69 -0.07
CA MET A 1 3.67 -11.96 0.44
C MET A 1 4.69 -11.72 1.54
N ALA A 2 5.80 -11.02 1.29
CA ALA A 2 6.85 -10.84 2.31
C ALA A 2 6.38 -10.19 3.62
N LEU A 3 5.52 -9.16 3.58
CA LEU A 3 4.92 -8.58 4.79
C LEU A 3 4.06 -9.59 5.57
N ALA A 4 3.24 -10.39 4.88
CA ALA A 4 2.47 -11.46 5.52
C ALA A 4 3.41 -12.48 6.18
N ALA A 5 4.45 -12.92 5.48
CA ALA A 5 5.45 -13.85 6.03
C ALA A 5 6.15 -13.28 7.27
N PHE A 6 6.53 -11.99 7.22
CA PHE A 6 7.13 -11.29 8.35
C PHE A 6 6.19 -11.28 9.57
N TYR A 7 4.97 -10.77 9.42
CA TYR A 7 4.03 -10.66 10.55
C TYR A 7 3.62 -12.03 11.10
N THR A 8 3.39 -13.03 10.25
CA THR A 8 3.13 -14.40 10.69
C THR A 8 4.29 -14.97 11.50
N LYS A 9 5.54 -14.78 11.04
CA LYS A 9 6.74 -15.21 11.78
C LYS A 9 6.88 -14.51 13.14
N GLN A 10 6.45 -13.25 13.23
CA GLN A 10 6.42 -12.47 14.47
C GLN A 10 5.24 -12.84 15.39
N GLY A 11 4.42 -13.84 15.02
CA GLY A 11 3.31 -14.34 15.86
C GLY A 11 2.00 -13.57 15.70
N TRP A 12 1.86 -12.73 14.68
CA TRP A 12 0.62 -12.00 14.42
C TRP A 12 -0.41 -12.87 13.70
N THR A 13 -1.69 -12.61 14.00
CA THR A 13 -2.80 -13.10 13.17
C THR A 13 -2.87 -12.27 11.89
N VAL A 14 -2.55 -12.88 10.75
CA VAL A 14 -2.58 -12.22 9.45
C VAL A 14 -3.88 -12.56 8.71
N THR A 15 -4.59 -11.54 8.26
CA THR A 15 -5.67 -11.66 7.27
C THR A 15 -5.18 -11.10 5.94
N GLY A 16 -5.18 -11.95 4.91
CA GLY A 16 -4.75 -11.58 3.56
C GLY A 16 -5.94 -11.33 2.64
N THR A 17 -5.70 -10.59 1.55
CA THR A 17 -6.63 -10.52 0.42
C THR A 17 -5.94 -10.91 -0.88
N ALA A 18 -6.71 -11.50 -1.79
CA ALA A 18 -6.25 -11.83 -3.13
C ALA A 18 -7.43 -11.73 -4.12
N ARG A 19 -7.15 -11.43 -5.39
CA ARG A 19 -8.21 -11.45 -6.43
C ARG A 19 -8.78 -12.85 -6.67
N GLN A 20 -7.96 -13.87 -6.44
CA GLN A 20 -8.24 -15.30 -6.63
C GLN A 20 -7.69 -16.09 -5.43
N PRO A 21 -8.38 -16.09 -4.27
CA PRO A 21 -7.92 -16.77 -3.06
C PRO A 21 -7.64 -18.25 -3.27
N GLU A 22 -8.40 -18.92 -4.13
CA GLU A 22 -8.23 -20.32 -4.50
C GLU A 22 -6.82 -20.62 -5.07
N GLN A 23 -6.23 -19.66 -5.77
CA GLN A 23 -4.89 -19.76 -6.36
C GLN A 23 -3.78 -19.17 -5.47
N ALA A 24 -4.13 -18.50 -4.38
CA ALA A 24 -3.18 -17.83 -3.49
C ALA A 24 -2.61 -18.79 -2.41
N THR A 25 -2.08 -19.95 -2.82
CA THR A 25 -1.61 -21.01 -1.91
C THR A 25 -0.60 -20.51 -0.89
N ALA A 26 0.44 -19.82 -1.34
CA ALA A 26 1.47 -19.26 -0.45
C ALA A 26 0.88 -18.25 0.56
N LEU A 27 -0.19 -17.52 0.22
CA LEU A 27 -0.84 -16.60 1.16
C LEU A 27 -1.68 -17.36 2.18
N LYS A 28 -2.35 -18.43 1.77
CA LYS A 28 -3.12 -19.30 2.67
C LYS A 28 -2.24 -20.02 3.69
N GLU A 29 -0.99 -20.33 3.35
CA GLU A 29 -0.02 -20.91 4.29
C GLU A 29 0.44 -19.93 5.37
N LEU A 30 0.35 -18.62 5.10
CA LEU A 30 0.82 -17.57 5.99
C LEU A 30 -0.31 -16.90 6.78
N ALA A 31 -1.47 -16.71 6.16
CA ALA A 31 -2.59 -15.98 6.72
C ALA A 31 -3.61 -16.95 7.35
N GLY A 32 -4.16 -16.57 8.51
CA GLY A 32 -5.26 -17.32 9.14
C GLY A 32 -6.56 -17.24 8.33
N ALA A 33 -6.71 -16.20 7.50
CA ALA A 33 -7.82 -16.06 6.57
C ALA A 33 -7.35 -15.36 5.28
N VAL A 34 -7.92 -15.75 4.14
CA VAL A 34 -7.69 -15.08 2.84
C VAL A 34 -9.03 -14.77 2.19
N HIS A 35 -9.32 -13.49 1.98
CA HIS A 35 -10.56 -13.04 1.36
C HIS A 35 -10.38 -12.64 -0.10
N GLN A 36 -11.43 -12.81 -0.89
CA GLN A 36 -11.42 -12.32 -2.26
C GLN A 36 -11.57 -10.79 -2.27
N LEU A 37 -10.65 -10.10 -2.93
CA LEU A 37 -10.75 -8.65 -3.14
C LEU A 37 -9.99 -8.22 -4.39
N ASP A 38 -10.70 -7.52 -5.29
CA ASP A 38 -10.08 -6.61 -6.26
C ASP A 38 -10.32 -5.18 -5.76
N VAL A 39 -9.25 -4.40 -5.60
CA VAL A 39 -9.33 -3.03 -5.07
C VAL A 39 -10.01 -2.06 -6.04
N ARG A 40 -10.29 -2.48 -7.28
CA ARG A 40 -11.11 -1.72 -8.23
C ARG A 40 -12.60 -1.75 -7.87
N ASP A 41 -13.06 -2.79 -7.18
CA ASP A 41 -14.46 -2.99 -6.85
C ASP A 41 -14.78 -2.38 -5.48
N ARG A 42 -15.32 -1.15 -5.48
CA ARG A 42 -15.70 -0.45 -4.24
C ARG A 42 -16.78 -1.18 -3.45
N GLU A 43 -17.69 -1.89 -4.11
CA GLU A 43 -18.72 -2.63 -3.40
C GLU A 43 -18.12 -3.87 -2.74
N ALA A 44 -17.17 -4.56 -3.39
CA ALA A 44 -16.45 -5.66 -2.76
C ALA A 44 -15.65 -5.18 -1.54
N ILE A 45 -15.00 -4.02 -1.62
CA ILE A 45 -14.32 -3.40 -0.48
C ILE A 45 -15.31 -3.17 0.67
N SER A 46 -16.44 -2.51 0.39
CA SER A 46 -17.46 -2.23 1.41
C SER A 46 -18.04 -3.51 2.01
N ARG A 47 -18.39 -4.49 1.17
CA ARG A 47 -18.90 -5.80 1.63
C ARG A 47 -17.88 -6.49 2.53
N LEU A 48 -16.62 -6.51 2.14
CA LEU A 48 -15.58 -7.16 2.95
C LEU A 48 -15.37 -6.46 4.29
N ALA A 49 -15.36 -5.12 4.31
CA ALA A 49 -15.27 -4.35 5.56
C ALA A 49 -16.44 -4.68 6.50
N THR A 50 -17.66 -4.86 5.98
CA THR A 50 -18.80 -5.28 6.80
C THR A 50 -18.74 -6.74 7.28
N GLN A 51 -18.02 -7.62 6.58
CA GLN A 51 -17.88 -9.03 6.93
C GLN A 51 -16.81 -9.28 8.01
N ILE A 52 -15.78 -8.44 8.08
CA ILE A 52 -14.71 -8.58 9.06
C ILE A 52 -15.14 -7.84 10.33
N GLU A 53 -15.55 -8.56 11.37
CA GLU A 53 -16.00 -7.92 12.62
C GLU A 53 -14.84 -7.52 13.54
N ALA A 54 -13.67 -8.14 13.38
CA ALA A 54 -12.53 -7.96 14.27
C ALA A 54 -11.86 -6.58 14.12
N PRO A 55 -11.33 -6.00 15.22
CA PRO A 55 -10.41 -4.86 15.14
C PRO A 55 -9.14 -5.20 14.36
N ILE A 56 -8.56 -4.20 13.71
CA ILE A 56 -7.33 -4.34 12.92
C ILE A 56 -6.26 -3.43 13.51
N ASP A 57 -5.26 -4.01 14.17
CA ASP A 57 -4.15 -3.24 14.74
C ASP A 57 -3.28 -2.56 13.67
N ILE A 58 -3.07 -3.24 12.55
CA ILE A 58 -2.27 -2.75 11.42
C ILE A 58 -2.99 -3.04 10.11
N LEU A 59 -3.40 -1.98 9.40
CA LEU A 59 -3.89 -2.07 8.02
C LEU A 59 -2.78 -1.68 7.04
N ILE A 60 -2.47 -2.56 6.08
CA ILE A 60 -1.47 -2.28 5.03
C ILE A 60 -2.12 -2.37 3.65
N SER A 61 -2.28 -1.23 2.99
CA SER A 61 -2.73 -1.14 1.60
C SER A 61 -1.53 -1.30 0.66
N ASN A 62 -1.29 -2.54 0.22
CA ASN A 62 -0.13 -2.92 -0.59
C ASN A 62 -0.43 -3.09 -2.09
N ALA A 63 -1.67 -3.35 -2.47
CA ALA A 63 -2.02 -3.67 -3.86
C ALA A 63 -1.62 -2.54 -4.82
N GLY A 64 -1.05 -2.90 -5.98
CA GLY A 64 -0.67 -1.93 -7.00
C GLY A 64 -0.18 -2.55 -8.30
N VAL A 65 -0.16 -1.74 -9.35
CA VAL A 65 0.28 -2.07 -10.71
C VAL A 65 1.31 -1.05 -11.21
N SER A 66 2.16 -1.48 -12.16
CA SER A 66 3.17 -0.63 -12.81
C SER A 66 2.59 0.29 -13.90
N GLY A 67 1.33 0.08 -14.27
CA GLY A 67 0.69 0.69 -15.42
C GLY A 67 1.09 0.06 -16.76
N PRO A 68 0.86 0.77 -17.88
CA PRO A 68 1.19 0.33 -19.24
C PRO A 68 2.67 -0.02 -19.43
N ALA A 69 3.03 -0.54 -20.60
CA ALA A 69 4.44 -0.65 -20.99
C ALA A 69 5.15 0.71 -20.91
N ARG A 70 6.45 0.73 -20.59
CA ARG A 70 7.19 1.96 -20.25
C ARG A 70 7.12 3.01 -21.36
N GLU A 71 7.22 2.58 -22.61
CA GLU A 71 7.10 3.38 -23.84
C GLU A 71 5.69 3.93 -24.09
N ARG A 72 4.68 3.39 -23.40
CA ARG A 72 3.29 3.88 -23.42
C ARG A 72 2.96 4.79 -22.23
N GLN A 73 3.96 5.13 -21.42
CA GLN A 73 3.83 6.04 -20.29
C GLN A 73 4.65 7.33 -20.46
N VAL A 74 5.18 7.59 -21.66
CA VAL A 74 5.96 8.78 -21.97
C VAL A 74 5.11 9.81 -22.72
N PHE A 75 5.41 11.09 -22.51
CA PHE A 75 4.72 12.17 -23.20
C PHE A 75 4.83 12.00 -24.73
N GLY A 76 3.70 12.14 -25.43
CA GLY A 76 3.62 11.87 -26.88
C GLY A 76 3.23 10.44 -27.27
N ALA A 77 3.28 9.47 -26.34
CA ALA A 77 2.89 8.08 -26.60
C ALA A 77 1.98 7.49 -25.50
N LEU A 78 1.32 8.36 -24.73
CA LEU A 78 0.51 7.98 -23.57
C LEU A 78 -0.64 7.04 -23.94
N ASP A 79 -0.71 5.93 -23.21
CA ASP A 79 -1.91 5.11 -23.09
C ASP A 79 -2.78 5.65 -21.94
N TYR A 80 -3.78 6.46 -22.29
CA TYR A 80 -4.66 7.10 -21.32
C TYR A 80 -5.58 6.11 -20.59
N GLU A 81 -6.02 5.04 -21.24
CA GLU A 81 -6.87 4.03 -20.60
C GLU A 81 -6.07 3.26 -19.55
N GLY A 82 -4.86 2.82 -19.91
CA GLY A 82 -3.99 2.15 -18.95
C GLY A 82 -3.49 3.10 -17.86
N TRP A 83 -3.33 4.40 -18.14
CA TRP A 83 -3.08 5.41 -17.09
C TRP A 83 -4.27 5.51 -16.13
N MET A 84 -5.50 5.57 -16.63
CA MET A 84 -6.70 5.63 -15.81
C MET A 84 -6.87 4.36 -14.94
N ASP A 85 -6.62 3.15 -15.46
CA ASP A 85 -6.58 1.92 -14.64
C ASP A 85 -5.48 1.99 -13.57
N THR A 86 -4.31 2.55 -13.90
CA THR A 86 -3.22 2.72 -12.93
C THR A 86 -3.63 3.63 -11.77
N LEU A 87 -4.29 4.75 -12.06
CA LEU A 87 -4.83 5.66 -11.04
C LEU A 87 -5.95 4.99 -10.22
N LEU A 88 -6.84 4.27 -10.90
CA LEU A 88 -7.93 3.53 -10.25
C LEU A 88 -7.38 2.53 -9.23
N VAL A 89 -6.39 1.72 -9.61
CA VAL A 89 -5.82 0.69 -8.73
C VAL A 89 -4.94 1.29 -7.65
N ASN A 90 -3.93 2.08 -8.03
CA ASN A 90 -2.88 2.52 -7.10
C ASN A 90 -3.33 3.64 -6.17
N THR A 91 -4.30 4.45 -6.60
CA THR A 91 -4.77 5.61 -5.83
C THR A 91 -6.15 5.34 -5.27
N ILE A 92 -7.18 5.28 -6.13
CA ILE A 92 -8.57 5.26 -5.67
C ILE A 92 -8.89 3.98 -4.90
N GLY A 93 -8.46 2.82 -5.39
CA GLY A 93 -8.65 1.54 -4.72
C GLY A 93 -7.92 1.47 -3.38
N SER A 94 -6.70 1.99 -3.31
CA SER A 94 -5.94 2.05 -2.05
C SER A 94 -6.63 2.94 -1.01
N VAL A 95 -7.08 4.13 -1.40
CA VAL A 95 -7.83 5.07 -0.54
C VAL A 95 -9.16 4.45 -0.10
N ALA A 96 -9.91 3.83 -1.02
CA ALA A 96 -11.20 3.20 -0.71
C ALA A 96 -11.04 2.07 0.32
N VAL A 97 -9.98 1.25 0.22
CA VAL A 97 -9.65 0.25 1.24
C VAL A 97 -9.37 0.92 2.58
N CYS A 98 -8.51 1.93 2.62
CA CYS A 98 -8.18 2.65 3.85
C CYS A 98 -9.42 3.26 4.51
N GLU A 99 -10.28 3.92 3.73
CA GLU A 99 -11.51 4.55 4.19
C GLU A 99 -12.48 3.50 4.77
N ALA A 100 -12.78 2.44 4.01
CA ALA A 100 -13.72 1.41 4.43
C ALA A 100 -13.28 0.67 5.71
N PHE A 101 -11.96 0.45 5.87
CA PHE A 101 -11.42 -0.24 7.04
C PHE A 101 -11.06 0.67 8.22
N THR A 102 -11.22 1.99 8.08
CA THR A 102 -10.93 2.95 9.16
C THR A 102 -11.66 2.62 10.48
N PRO A 103 -12.95 2.20 10.50
CA PRO A 103 -13.61 1.77 11.74
C PRO A 103 -12.90 0.63 12.47
N HIS A 104 -12.40 -0.36 11.75
CA HIS A 104 -11.70 -1.52 12.33
C HIS A 104 -10.36 -1.11 12.93
N VAL A 105 -9.64 -0.21 12.24
CA VAL A 105 -8.37 0.33 12.74
C VAL A 105 -8.60 1.25 13.94
N ALA A 106 -9.65 2.06 13.94
CA ALA A 106 -9.99 2.91 15.08
C ALA A 106 -10.43 2.12 16.32
N ALA A 107 -10.96 0.90 16.15
CA ALA A 107 -11.37 0.03 17.24
C ALA A 107 -10.20 -0.74 17.87
N SER A 108 -9.02 -0.75 17.25
CA SER A 108 -7.86 -1.52 17.71
C SER A 108 -6.99 -0.76 18.72
N ASN A 109 -5.99 -1.43 19.29
CA ASN A 109 -5.10 -0.81 20.27
C ASN A 109 -3.98 -0.02 19.59
N LEU A 110 -3.36 -0.59 18.55
CA LEU A 110 -2.19 0.00 17.90
C LEU A 110 -2.52 1.05 16.84
N LYS A 111 -3.68 0.93 16.19
CA LYS A 111 -4.26 1.91 15.25
C LYS A 111 -3.29 2.37 14.15
N LYS A 112 -2.63 1.44 13.46
CA LYS A 112 -1.69 1.77 12.37
C LYS A 112 -2.34 1.58 11.00
N MET A 113 -2.13 2.54 10.13
CA MET A 113 -2.55 2.48 8.73
C MET A 113 -1.37 2.85 7.84
N ALA A 114 -0.97 1.95 6.95
CA ALA A 114 0.14 2.16 6.03
C ALA A 114 -0.28 1.93 4.59
N VAL A 115 0.19 2.80 3.69
CA VAL A 115 0.07 2.57 2.24
C VAL A 115 1.46 2.33 1.66
N ILE A 116 1.56 1.34 0.77
CA ILE A 116 2.81 1.06 0.05
C ILE A 116 2.83 1.90 -1.23
N THR A 117 3.57 3.00 -1.16
CA THR A 117 3.80 3.92 -2.27
C THR A 117 5.14 3.62 -2.96
N SER A 118 5.75 4.63 -3.59
CA SER A 118 7.08 4.57 -4.17
C SER A 118 7.78 5.92 -4.06
N ARG A 119 9.11 5.91 -3.95
CA ARG A 119 9.97 7.10 -4.17
C ARG A 119 9.62 7.80 -5.50
N MET A 120 9.17 7.04 -6.51
CA MET A 120 8.74 7.59 -7.79
C MET A 120 7.47 8.46 -7.73
N GLY A 121 6.76 8.46 -6.58
CA GLY A 121 5.69 9.39 -6.29
C GLY A 121 6.17 10.76 -5.80
N SER A 122 7.48 10.95 -5.58
CA SER A 122 8.06 12.26 -5.28
C SER A 122 8.11 13.13 -6.53
N ILE A 123 7.60 14.36 -6.41
CA ILE A 123 7.72 15.41 -7.43
C ILE A 123 9.14 15.98 -7.43
N ASP A 124 9.72 16.22 -6.25
CA ASP A 124 11.06 16.79 -6.09
C ASP A 124 12.15 15.86 -6.67
N ASP A 125 11.88 14.56 -6.74
CA ASP A 125 12.80 13.50 -7.18
C ASP A 125 12.30 12.77 -8.44
N THR A 126 11.66 13.54 -9.33
CA THR A 126 11.16 13.01 -10.61
C THR A 126 12.27 12.91 -11.65
N SER A 127 12.31 11.78 -12.37
CA SER A 127 13.11 11.64 -13.60
C SER A 127 12.29 11.83 -14.87
N CYS A 128 11.10 12.44 -14.75
CA CYS A 128 10.22 12.82 -15.87
C CYS A 128 9.87 11.68 -16.84
N ASP A 129 9.70 10.46 -16.31
CA ASP A 129 9.35 9.23 -17.05
C ASP A 129 8.18 8.49 -16.39
N VAL A 130 7.66 7.45 -17.05
CA VAL A 130 6.59 6.58 -16.54
C VAL A 130 5.43 7.34 -15.85
N ILE A 131 4.85 8.29 -16.60
CA ILE A 131 3.88 9.27 -16.10
C ILE A 131 2.74 8.60 -15.35
N ALA A 132 2.20 7.49 -15.88
CA ALA A 132 1.07 6.81 -15.26
C ALA A 132 1.41 6.28 -13.86
N TYR A 133 2.54 5.60 -13.72
CA TYR A 133 2.97 5.08 -12.43
C TYR A 133 3.30 6.20 -11.44
N ARG A 134 4.11 7.19 -11.83
CA ARG A 134 4.53 8.30 -10.95
C ARG A 134 3.33 9.06 -10.43
N THR A 135 2.48 9.54 -11.33
CA THR A 135 1.30 10.33 -10.95
C THR A 135 0.35 9.54 -10.07
N SER A 136 0.22 8.22 -10.26
CA SER A 136 -0.61 7.39 -9.37
C SER A 136 -0.05 7.29 -7.94
N LYS A 137 1.27 7.24 -7.78
CA LYS A 137 1.91 7.21 -6.46
C LYS A 137 1.98 8.60 -5.82
N THR A 138 2.17 9.66 -6.59
CA THR A 138 2.03 11.05 -6.13
C THR A 138 0.60 11.33 -5.65
N ALA A 139 -0.42 10.90 -6.41
CA ALA A 139 -1.81 11.09 -6.02
C ALA A 139 -2.15 10.31 -4.74
N LEU A 140 -1.65 9.08 -4.59
CA LEU A 140 -1.79 8.31 -3.35
C LEU A 140 -1.13 9.03 -2.15
N ASN A 141 0.10 9.53 -2.35
CA ASN A 141 0.81 10.31 -1.32
C ASN A 141 -0.02 11.49 -0.84
N MET A 142 -0.51 12.31 -1.77
CA MET A 142 -1.31 13.49 -1.45
C MET A 142 -2.62 13.11 -0.76
N ALA A 143 -3.31 12.07 -1.23
CA ALA A 143 -4.55 11.60 -0.62
C ALA A 143 -4.34 11.17 0.84
N MET A 144 -3.28 10.42 1.14
CA MET A 144 -3.02 9.95 2.50
C MET A 144 -2.50 11.05 3.42
N VAL A 145 -1.74 12.03 2.90
CA VAL A 145 -1.39 13.24 3.67
C VAL A 145 -2.64 14.02 4.05
N ALA A 146 -3.57 14.21 3.10
CA ALA A 146 -4.83 14.90 3.37
C ALA A 146 -5.71 14.14 4.38
N ALA A 147 -5.77 12.80 4.27
CA ALA A 147 -6.52 11.94 5.19
C ALA A 147 -5.89 11.85 6.59
N SER A 148 -4.61 12.18 6.75
CA SER A 148 -3.89 12.04 8.03
C SER A 148 -4.50 12.85 9.15
N LYS A 149 -4.94 14.08 8.88
CA LYS A 149 -5.56 14.94 9.90
C LYS A 149 -6.84 14.35 10.50
N PRO A 150 -7.88 13.99 9.72
CA PRO A 150 -9.07 13.35 10.30
C PRO A 150 -8.77 11.95 10.87
N LEU A 151 -7.80 11.21 10.33
CA LEU A 151 -7.39 9.91 10.90
C LEU A 151 -6.70 10.06 12.27
N LYS A 152 -5.89 11.12 12.46
CA LYS A 152 -5.29 11.47 13.75
C LYS A 152 -6.35 11.77 14.80
N GLU A 153 -7.45 12.43 14.46
CA GLU A 153 -8.57 12.69 15.39
C GLU A 153 -9.20 11.38 15.90
N ARG A 154 -9.04 10.29 15.16
CA ARG A 154 -9.43 8.92 15.57
C ARG A 154 -8.29 8.12 16.22
N GLY A 155 -7.16 8.76 16.49
CA GLY A 155 -5.96 8.13 17.06
C GLY A 155 -5.18 7.24 16.10
N ILE A 156 -5.45 7.31 14.79
CA ILE A 156 -4.80 6.45 13.79
C ILE A 156 -3.50 7.09 13.33
N ALA A 157 -2.43 6.31 13.36
CA ALA A 157 -1.13 6.69 12.81
C ALA A 157 -1.04 6.26 11.34
N VAL A 158 -0.76 7.22 10.45
CA VAL A 158 -0.72 7.00 9.00
C VAL A 158 0.72 7.03 8.50
N GLY A 159 1.11 6.05 7.69
CA GLY A 159 2.42 5.99 7.03
C GLY A 159 2.30 5.90 5.52
N VAL A 160 3.06 6.74 4.82
CA VAL A 160 3.24 6.69 3.37
C VAL A 160 4.61 6.10 3.10
N LEU A 161 4.67 4.81 2.73
CA LEU A 161 5.91 4.04 2.81
C LEU A 161 6.42 3.58 1.44
N HIS A 162 7.68 3.88 1.15
CA HIS A 162 8.40 3.34 -0.01
C HIS A 162 9.16 2.06 0.37
N PRO A 163 8.92 0.93 -0.32
CA PRO A 163 9.53 -0.36 0.03
C PRO A 163 11.01 -0.50 -0.35
N GLY A 164 11.63 0.49 -0.99
CA GLY A 164 12.90 0.31 -1.71
C GLY A 164 12.69 -0.22 -3.13
N TRP A 165 13.78 -0.42 -3.88
CA TRP A 165 13.73 -1.16 -5.14
C TRP A 165 13.90 -2.64 -4.84
N VAL A 166 12.77 -3.35 -4.78
CA VAL A 166 12.67 -4.72 -4.27
C VAL A 166 12.62 -5.73 -5.40
N ASP A 167 13.30 -6.86 -5.22
CA ASP A 167 13.31 -7.93 -6.20
C ASP A 167 11.98 -8.68 -6.23
N THR A 168 11.14 -8.24 -7.16
CA THR A 168 9.80 -8.77 -7.40
C THR A 168 9.58 -8.81 -8.92
N ARG A 169 8.49 -9.44 -9.36
CA ARG A 169 8.05 -9.36 -10.76
C ARG A 169 7.97 -7.90 -11.26
N MET A 170 7.59 -6.96 -10.40
CA MET A 170 7.55 -5.53 -10.73
C MET A 170 8.94 -4.86 -10.69
N GLY A 171 9.83 -5.36 -9.84
CA GLY A 171 11.20 -4.86 -9.70
C GLY A 171 12.17 -5.33 -10.79
N GLY A 172 11.81 -6.34 -11.58
CA GLY A 172 12.52 -6.73 -12.79
C GLY A 172 13.69 -7.70 -12.60
N GLY A 173 13.79 -8.43 -11.48
CA GLY A 173 14.76 -9.53 -11.30
C GLY A 173 16.20 -9.12 -10.98
N ASN A 174 16.52 -7.82 -10.95
CA ASN A 174 17.86 -7.27 -10.67
C ASN A 174 17.84 -6.22 -9.56
N ALA A 175 16.76 -6.16 -8.79
CA ALA A 175 16.63 -5.15 -7.76
C ALA A 175 17.54 -5.49 -6.57
N PRO A 176 18.25 -4.51 -5.99
CA PRO A 176 19.31 -4.75 -5.00
C PRO A 176 18.79 -5.18 -3.62
N LEU A 177 17.48 -5.01 -3.35
CA LEU A 177 16.88 -5.28 -2.05
C LEU A 177 16.00 -6.53 -2.09
N SER A 178 16.24 -7.47 -1.18
CA SER A 178 15.41 -8.66 -1.02
C SER A 178 14.03 -8.30 -0.43
N THR A 179 13.02 -9.12 -0.72
CA THR A 179 11.66 -8.87 -0.23
C THR A 179 11.55 -8.93 1.29
N GLU A 180 12.38 -9.74 1.93
CA GLU A 180 12.43 -9.95 3.38
C GLU A 180 13.01 -8.72 4.08
N LYS A 181 14.13 -8.17 3.58
CA LYS A 181 14.74 -6.96 4.13
C LYS A 181 13.81 -5.75 3.97
N SER A 182 13.15 -5.64 2.83
CA SER A 182 12.14 -4.61 2.59
C SER A 182 10.98 -4.75 3.59
N ALA A 183 10.41 -5.95 3.74
CA ALA A 183 9.29 -6.19 4.64
C ALA A 183 9.64 -5.93 6.10
N GLN A 184 10.83 -6.34 6.55
CA GLN A 184 11.32 -6.05 7.89
C GLN A 184 11.42 -4.54 8.14
N GLY A 185 12.11 -3.80 7.25
CA GLY A 185 12.28 -2.36 7.42
C GLY A 185 10.95 -1.61 7.38
N LEU A 186 10.03 -2.00 6.49
CA LEU A 186 8.68 -1.45 6.46
C LEU A 186 7.94 -1.69 7.78
N ALA A 187 8.01 -2.90 8.34
CA ALA A 187 7.37 -3.20 9.61
C ALA A 187 7.96 -2.36 10.76
N GLU A 188 9.28 -2.19 10.81
CA GLU A 188 9.95 -1.30 11.77
C GLU A 188 9.44 0.15 11.65
N GLN A 189 9.23 0.65 10.42
CA GLN A 189 8.64 1.98 10.22
C GLN A 189 7.18 2.05 10.68
N ILE A 190 6.38 1.01 10.40
CA ILE A 190 4.97 0.92 10.81
C ILE A 190 4.84 0.93 12.34
N ASP A 191 5.68 0.16 13.03
CA ASP A 191 5.71 0.08 14.49
C ASP A 191 6.03 1.45 15.11
N GLY A 192 6.95 2.19 14.50
CA GLY A 192 7.36 3.54 14.93
C GLY A 192 6.39 4.69 14.57
N LEU A 193 5.33 4.45 13.80
CA LEU A 193 4.39 5.51 13.41
C LEU A 193 3.67 6.12 14.61
N ALA A 194 3.43 7.43 14.57
CA ALA A 194 2.58 8.13 15.53
C ALA A 194 1.47 8.92 14.81
N PRO A 195 0.31 9.15 15.45
CA PRO A 195 -0.73 10.01 14.89
C PRO A 195 -0.21 11.44 14.68
N THR A 196 -0.19 11.89 13.42
CA THR A 196 0.36 13.18 13.00
C THR A 196 -0.61 13.88 12.05
N GLU A 197 -0.53 15.21 11.96
CA GLU A 197 -1.43 15.95 11.06
C GLU A 197 -1.14 15.69 9.59
N LYS A 198 0.12 15.36 9.27
CA LYS A 198 0.58 14.99 7.94
C LYS A 198 1.41 13.72 8.08
N ALA A 199 0.98 12.64 7.43
CA ALA A 199 1.74 11.40 7.40
C ALA A 199 3.16 11.64 6.88
N PRO A 200 4.17 10.99 7.47
CA PRO A 200 5.52 11.04 6.95
C PRO A 200 5.63 10.20 5.66
N PHE A 201 6.47 10.66 4.74
CA PHE A 201 6.91 9.86 3.60
C PHE A 201 8.26 9.22 3.92
N LEU A 202 8.26 7.92 4.17
CA LEU A 202 9.43 7.19 4.65
C LEU A 202 9.82 6.08 3.67
N ALA A 203 11.11 5.85 3.51
CA ALA A 203 11.63 4.62 2.94
C ALA A 203 11.66 3.49 3.98
N TYR A 204 11.78 2.25 3.52
CA TYR A 204 11.88 1.05 4.38
C TYR A 204 13.01 1.14 5.43
N ASP A 205 14.06 1.92 5.18
CA ASP A 205 15.20 2.12 6.08
C ASP A 205 15.06 3.36 6.99
N GLY A 206 13.86 3.97 7.02
CA GLY A 206 13.52 5.11 7.87
C GLY A 206 13.97 6.47 7.35
N ARG A 207 14.61 6.54 6.18
CA ARG A 207 14.90 7.83 5.54
C ARG A 207 13.61 8.54 5.17
N VAL A 208 13.54 9.83 5.53
CA VAL A 208 12.49 10.73 5.05
C VAL A 208 12.74 11.04 3.57
N LEU A 209 11.73 10.81 2.74
CA LEU A 209 11.78 11.11 1.31
C LEU A 209 11.17 12.49 1.04
N PRO A 210 11.69 13.23 0.04
CA PRO A 210 11.04 14.46 -0.41
C PRO A 210 9.70 14.15 -1.09
N TRP A 211 8.82 15.14 -1.15
CA TRP A 211 7.46 14.98 -1.69
C TRP A 211 7.41 15.01 -3.20
#